data_AF-A0AB74E2M3-F1
#
_entry.id   AF-A0AB74E2M3-F1
#
_cell.length_a   1.000
_cell.length_b   1.000
_cell.length_c   1.000
_cell.angle_alpha   90.00
_cell.angle_beta   90.00
_cell.angle_gamma   90.00
#
_symmetry.space_group_name_H-M   'P 1'
#
loop_
_entity.id
_entity.type
_entity.pdbx_description
1 polymer ?
#
loop_
_entity_poly.entity_id
_entity_poly.type
_entity_poly.pdbx_seq_one_letter_code
_entity_poly.pdbx_strand_id
1 'polypeptide(L)'
;PALDVVDVGYSLVSTRSVFDHRAVVVGQTGDELLAGLAGVVAGRPEAGVVCGVGKPAGKTAFVFAGQGSQWLGMGSELYAASPVFAEALDAVVDELDRHLR
;
A
#
# COMPACT_ATOMS: atom_id res chain seq x y z
N PRO A 1 -6.33 4.05 27.99
CA PRO A 1 -6.56 3.15 26.84
C PRO A 1 -5.45 3.37 25.79
N ALA A 2 -4.86 2.30 25.26
CA ALA A 2 -3.98 2.42 24.10
C ALA A 2 -4.80 2.87 22.89
N LEU A 3 -4.25 3.73 22.04
CA LEU A 3 -4.91 4.18 20.80
C LEU A 3 -4.89 3.04 19.79
N ASP A 4 -6.00 2.81 19.09
CA ASP A 4 -6.04 1.90 17.96
C ASP A 4 -5.29 2.52 16.77
N VAL A 5 -4.33 1.78 16.21
CA VAL A 5 -3.51 2.22 15.08
C VAL A 5 -4.33 2.48 13.83
N VAL A 6 -5.43 1.75 13.63
CA VAL A 6 -6.34 1.93 12.49
C VAL A 6 -7.09 3.26 12.63
N ASP A 7 -7.63 3.54 13.81
CA ASP A 7 -8.33 4.80 14.07
C ASP A 7 -7.41 6.01 13.96
N VAL A 8 -6.16 5.88 14.41
CA VAL A 8 -5.13 6.91 14.26
C VAL A 8 -4.84 7.15 12.77
N GLY A 9 -4.57 6.09 12.00
CA GLY A 9 -4.30 6.19 10.57
C GLY A 9 -5.47 6.81 9.80
N TYR A 10 -6.69 6.34 10.06
CA TYR A 10 -7.90 6.88 9.45
C TYR A 10 -8.07 8.38 9.77
N SER A 11 -7.92 8.75 11.04
CA SER A 11 -8.08 10.14 11.47
C SER A 11 -7.04 11.08 10.84
N LEU A 12 -5.79 10.62 10.71
CA LEU A 12 -4.71 11.39 10.07
C LEU A 12 -4.99 11.69 8.60
N VAL A 13 -5.53 10.72 7.85
CA VAL A 13 -5.82 10.88 6.42
C VAL A 13 -7.11 11.64 6.15
N SER A 14 -8.15 11.41 6.96
CA SER A 14 -9.51 11.92 6.69
C SER A 14 -9.82 13.27 7.33
N THR A 15 -9.17 13.64 8.44
CA THR A 15 -9.56 14.82 9.24
C THR A 15 -8.51 15.92 9.30
N ARG A 16 -7.26 15.65 8.93
CA ARG A 16 -6.16 16.63 9.01
C ARG A 16 -5.93 17.30 7.66
N SER A 17 -5.55 18.57 7.72
CA SER A 17 -5.12 19.32 6.54
C SER A 17 -3.87 18.68 5.95
N VAL A 18 -3.83 18.61 4.61
CA VAL A 18 -2.70 18.07 3.86
C VAL A 18 -1.77 19.20 3.44
N PHE A 19 -0.54 19.20 3.94
CA PHE A 19 0.51 20.18 3.61
C PHE A 19 1.47 19.67 2.51
N ASP A 20 2.42 20.51 2.09
CA ASP A 20 3.35 20.15 1.01
C ASP A 20 4.34 19.06 1.42
N HIS A 21 4.99 19.18 2.58
CA HIS A 21 5.90 18.16 3.08
C HIS A 21 5.11 17.05 3.79
N ARG A 22 5.24 15.81 3.30
CA ARG A 22 4.43 14.66 3.75
C ARG A 22 5.32 13.48 4.09
N ALA A 23 4.89 12.73 5.09
CA ALA A 23 5.46 11.43 5.45
C ALA A 23 4.32 10.42 5.67
N VAL A 24 4.53 9.18 5.22
CA VAL A 24 3.65 8.04 5.46
C VAL A 24 4.50 6.92 6.05
N VAL A 25 4.03 6.33 7.14
CA VAL A 25 4.64 5.15 7.78
C VAL A 25 3.63 4.01 7.67
N VAL A 26 4.06 2.89 7.10
CA VAL A 26 3.27 1.67 6.94
C VAL A 26 3.73 0.65 7.97
N GLY A 27 2.79 0.16 8.77
CA GLY A 27 3.02 -0.84 9.82
C GLY A 27 1.71 -1.34 10.39
N GLN A 28 1.74 -2.48 11.08
CA GLN A 28 0.58 -3.12 11.69
C GLN A 28 0.49 -2.90 13.19
N THR A 29 1.60 -2.53 13.83
CA THR A 29 1.70 -2.37 15.29
C THR A 29 2.15 -0.97 15.68
N GLY A 30 1.83 -0.55 16.91
CA GLY A 30 2.28 0.74 17.44
C GLY A 30 3.80 0.86 17.47
N ASP A 31 4.50 -0.23 17.80
CA ASP A 31 5.97 -0.25 17.87
C ASP A 31 6.61 -0.09 16.48
N GLU A 32 6.07 -0.75 15.45
CA GLU A 32 6.49 -0.56 14.05
C GLU A 32 6.30 0.89 13.59
N LEU A 33 5.14 1.48 13.89
CA LEU A 33 4.84 2.86 13.53
C LEU A 33 5.76 3.85 14.24
N LEU A 34 6.05 3.63 15.53
CA LEU A 34 6.97 4.47 16.30
C LEU A 34 8.42 4.35 15.79
N ALA A 35 8.86 3.14 15.42
CA ALA A 35 10.16 2.93 14.81
C ALA A 35 10.28 3.69 13.47
N GLY A 36 9.30 3.55 12.58
CA GLY A 36 9.29 4.26 11.29
C GLY A 36 9.22 5.79 11.45
N LEU A 37 8.50 6.29 12.46
CA LEU A 37 8.49 7.72 12.80
C LEU A 37 9.88 8.21 13.26
N ALA A 38 10.64 7.40 14.01
CA ALA A 38 12.02 7.73 14.35
C ALA A 38 12.90 7.81 13.08
N GLY A 39 12.66 6.94 12.09
CA GLY A 39 13.27 7.00 10.76
C GLY A 39 12.97 8.31 10.02
N VAL A 40 11.71 8.77 10.04
CA VAL A 40 11.30 10.07 9.48
C VAL A 40 12.08 11.22 10.12
N VAL A 41 12.17 11.24 11.46
CA VAL A 41 12.91 12.28 12.21
C VAL A 41 14.39 12.28 11.86
N ALA A 42 14.98 11.09 11.69
CA ALA A 42 16.39 10.94 11.33
C ALA A 42 16.68 11.21 9.84
N GLY A 43 15.66 11.43 9.00
CA GLY A 43 15.82 11.60 7.56
C GLY A 43 16.38 10.36 6.86
N ARG A 44 16.17 9.16 7.44
CA ARG A 44 16.70 7.90 6.89
C ARG A 44 15.62 7.16 6.11
N PRO A 45 15.95 6.65 4.90
CA PRO A 45 15.05 5.75 4.20
C PRO A 45 14.97 4.43 4.96
N GLU A 46 13.78 4.12 5.50
CA GLU A 46 13.48 2.87 6.18
C GLU A 46 12.36 2.14 5.43
N ALA A 47 12.33 0.81 5.53
CA ALA A 47 11.27 0.02 4.92
C ALA A 47 9.90 0.46 5.49
N GLY A 48 8.94 0.70 4.61
CA GLY A 48 7.62 1.20 5.01
C GLY A 48 7.54 2.70 5.31
N VAL A 49 8.63 3.47 5.16
CA VAL A 49 8.62 4.94 5.32
C VAL A 49 8.73 5.62 3.97
N VAL A 50 7.77 6.50 3.66
CA VAL A 50 7.76 7.31 2.44
C VAL A 50 7.68 8.78 2.81
N CYS A 51 8.68 9.56 2.42
CA CYS A 51 8.71 11.01 2.60
C CYS A 51 8.75 11.72 1.23
N GLY A 52 8.13 12.88 1.12
CA GLY A 52 8.17 13.65 -0.11
C GLY A 52 7.50 15.00 -0.03
N VAL A 53 7.57 15.72 -1.15
CA VAL A 53 6.87 16.99 -1.35
C VAL A 53 5.70 16.74 -2.30
N GLY A 54 4.49 17.08 -1.85
CA GLY A 54 3.27 16.99 -2.63
C GLY A 54 3.38 17.82 -3.90
N LYS A 55 3.05 17.22 -5.03
CA LYS A 55 2.95 17.89 -6.32
C LYS A 55 1.48 17.95 -6.76
N PRO A 56 1.08 18.93 -7.58
CA PRO A 56 -0.22 18.91 -8.22
C PRO A 56 -0.46 17.58 -8.93
N ALA A 57 -1.68 17.06 -8.85
CA ALA A 57 -2.02 15.81 -9.53
C ALA A 57 -1.86 15.98 -11.05
N GLY A 58 -1.13 15.06 -11.67
CA GLY A 58 -1.03 14.93 -13.12
C GLY A 58 -1.98 13.87 -13.67
N LYS A 59 -1.85 13.55 -14.96
CA LYS A 59 -2.53 12.38 -15.54
C LYS A 59 -1.86 11.09 -15.03
N THR A 60 -2.67 10.08 -14.71
CA THR A 60 -2.20 8.75 -14.31
C THR A 60 -2.16 7.81 -15.51
N ALA A 61 -1.12 6.98 -15.59
CA ALA A 61 -1.02 5.88 -16.55
C ALA A 61 -0.76 4.57 -15.80
N PHE A 62 -1.35 3.48 -16.27
CA PHE A 62 -1.06 2.13 -15.78
C PHE A 62 -0.03 1.47 -16.70
N VAL A 63 1.08 1.01 -16.13
CA VAL A 63 2.12 0.26 -16.86
C VAL A 63 1.98 -1.21 -16.49
N PHE A 64 1.70 -2.04 -17.48
CA PHE A 64 1.59 -3.48 -17.31
C PHE A 64 2.95 -4.12 -17.57
N ALA A 65 3.46 -4.85 -16.57
CA ALA A 65 4.76 -5.51 -16.69
C ALA A 65 4.71 -6.61 -17.77
N GLY A 66 5.83 -6.79 -18.47
CA GLY A 66 6.02 -7.94 -19.35
C GLY A 66 6.40 -9.21 -18.59
N GLN A 67 6.83 -10.23 -19.33
CA GLN A 67 7.33 -11.48 -18.76
C GLN A 67 8.65 -11.26 -18.01
N GLY A 68 8.79 -11.88 -16.83
CA GLY A 68 10.04 -11.93 -16.05
C GLY A 68 9.99 -11.16 -14.72
N SER A 69 8.91 -10.42 -14.46
CA SER A 69 8.69 -9.73 -13.18
C SER A 69 8.03 -10.61 -12.12
N GLN A 70 7.46 -11.75 -12.52
CA GLN A 70 6.77 -12.66 -11.62
C GLN A 70 7.74 -13.44 -10.72
N TRP A 71 7.30 -13.70 -9.50
CA TRP A 71 7.98 -14.57 -8.52
C TRP A 71 7.01 -15.60 -7.97
N LEU A 72 7.52 -16.71 -7.43
CA LEU A 72 6.68 -17.81 -6.94
C LEU A 72 5.82 -17.35 -5.75
N GLY A 73 4.50 -17.47 -5.89
CA GLY A 73 3.56 -17.01 -4.85
C GLY A 73 3.15 -15.54 -4.98
N MET A 74 3.56 -14.83 -6.04
CA MET A 74 3.12 -13.46 -6.28
C MET A 74 1.59 -13.34 -6.24
N GLY A 75 1.10 -12.42 -5.42
CA GLY A 75 -0.33 -12.14 -5.29
C GLY A 75 -1.11 -13.04 -4.33
N SER A 76 -0.52 -14.11 -3.77
CA SER A 76 -1.23 -15.03 -2.86
C SER A 76 -1.67 -14.37 -1.55
N GLU A 77 -0.78 -13.60 -0.92
CA GLU A 77 -1.11 -12.83 0.29
C GLU A 77 -2.17 -11.77 0.00
N LEU A 78 -2.10 -11.14 -1.16
CA LEU A 78 -3.07 -10.11 -1.56
C LEU A 78 -4.45 -10.73 -1.85
N TYR A 79 -4.49 -11.92 -2.44
CA TYR A 79 -5.71 -12.71 -2.60
C TYR A 79 -6.35 -13.03 -1.25
N ALA A 80 -5.55 -13.43 -0.25
CA ALA A 80 -6.06 -13.73 1.09
C ALA A 80 -6.53 -12.47 1.85
N ALA A 81 -5.87 -11.33 1.65
CA ALA A 81 -6.11 -10.11 2.44
C ALA A 81 -7.08 -9.10 1.81
N SER A 82 -7.28 -9.13 0.49
CA SER A 82 -8.07 -8.13 -0.24
C SER A 82 -9.18 -8.78 -1.07
N PRO A 83 -10.45 -8.68 -0.63
CA PRO A 83 -11.59 -9.22 -1.38
C PRO A 83 -11.68 -8.69 -2.81
N VAL A 84 -11.37 -7.40 -3.03
CA VAL A 84 -11.39 -6.79 -4.36
C VAL A 84 -10.35 -7.41 -5.30
N PHE A 85 -9.17 -7.75 -4.77
CA PHE A 85 -8.14 -8.42 -5.57
C PHE A 85 -8.52 -9.87 -5.86
N ALA A 86 -9.07 -10.58 -4.87
CA ALA A 86 -9.52 -11.95 -5.04
C ALA A 86 -10.60 -12.07 -6.12
N GLU A 87 -11.66 -11.24 -6.02
CA GLU A 87 -12.74 -11.20 -7.01
C GLU A 87 -12.23 -10.88 -8.42
N ALA A 88 -11.29 -9.93 -8.55
CA ALA A 88 -10.71 -9.57 -9.84
C ALA A 88 -9.86 -10.71 -10.42
N LEU A 89 -9.08 -11.41 -9.59
CA LEU A 89 -8.25 -12.54 -10.05
C LEU A 89 -9.12 -13.73 -10.46
N ASP A 90 -10.13 -14.07 -9.66
CA ASP A 90 -11.07 -15.16 -9.95
C ASP A 90 -11.77 -14.92 -11.29
N ALA A 91 -12.24 -13.69 -11.56
CA ALA A 91 -12.86 -13.35 -12.84
C ALA A 91 -11.91 -13.53 -14.04
N VAL A 92 -10.61 -13.25 -13.87
CA VAL A 92 -9.60 -13.46 -14.93
C VAL A 92 -9.35 -14.95 -15.16
N VAL A 93 -9.26 -15.74 -14.08
CA VAL A 93 -9.07 -17.20 -14.16
C VAL A 93 -10.27 -17.86 -14.82
N ASP A 94 -11.49 -17.50 -14.43
CA ASP A 94 -12.73 -18.00 -15.00
C ASP A 94 -12.81 -17.75 -16.51
N GLU A 95 -12.40 -16.55 -16.97
CA GLU A 95 -12.37 -16.25 -18.40
C GLU A 95 -11.28 -17.05 -19.12
N LEU A 96 -10.09 -17.19 -18.54
CA LEU A 96 -9.00 -17.95 -19.14
C LEU A 96 -9.37 -19.44 -19.30
N ASP A 97 -10.00 -20.03 -18.28
CA ASP A 97 -10.46 -21.42 -18.27
C ASP A 97 -11.46 -21.72 -19.39
N ARG A 98 -12.18 -20.73 -19.91
CA ARG A 98 -13.09 -20.91 -21.05
C ARG A 98 -12.36 -21.16 -22.36
N HIS A 99 -11.13 -20.67 -22.50
CA HIS A 99 -10.33 -20.75 -23.73
C HIS A 99 -9.23 -21.82 -23.67
N LEU A 100 -8.95 -22.37 -22.49
CA LEU A 100 -7.95 -23.43 -22.30
C LEU A 100 -8.54 -24.85 -22.23
N ARG A 101 -9.85 -25.01 -22.47
CA ARG A 101 -10.56 -26.30 -22.51
C ARG A 101 -10.59 -26.92 -23.91
#